data_AF-K9UIY7-F1
#
_entry.id   AF-K9UIY7-F1
#
_cell.length_a   1.000
_cell.length_b   1.000
_cell.length_c   1.000
_cell.angle_alpha   90.00
_cell.angle_beta   90.00
_cell.angle_gamma   90.00
#
_symmetry.space_group_name_H-M   'P 1'
#
loop_
_entity.id
_entity.type
_entity.pdbx_description
1 polymer ?
#
loop_
_entity_poly.entity_id
_entity_poly.type
_entity_poly.pdbx_seq_one_letter_code
_entity_poly.pdbx_strand_id
1 'polypeptide(L)'
;MENAAIVPLLIISFSKFLEYYSYILIVRLLLTWFPNIDWMQQIIGFLSPITDPYLNLFRFIPPVGMLDLSPILAIFALQFAMQAFAALTPVLLG
;
A
#
# COMPACT_ATOMS: atom_id res chain seq x y z
N MET A 1 18.57 3.97 27.95
CA MET A 1 17.33 4.77 28.05
C MET A 1 16.93 5.35 26.71
N GLU A 2 17.87 5.84 25.90
CA GLU A 2 17.60 6.39 24.56
C GLU A 2 16.97 5.36 23.60
N ASN A 3 17.45 4.13 23.65
CA ASN A 3 16.95 2.96 22.92
C ASN A 3 15.52 2.54 23.28
N ALA A 4 15.02 2.86 24.48
CA ALA A 4 13.67 2.49 24.90
C ALA A 4 12.57 3.31 24.21
N ALA A 5 12.90 4.51 23.71
CA ALA A 5 11.96 5.36 22.98
C ALA A 5 12.08 5.21 21.45
N ILE A 6 13.29 4.89 20.96
CA ILE A 6 13.56 4.79 19.51
C ILE A 6 12.83 3.60 18.89
N VAL A 7 12.89 2.42 19.49
CA VAL A 7 12.31 1.20 18.90
C VAL A 7 10.79 1.31 18.72
N PRO A 8 10.00 1.72 19.74
CA PRO A 8 8.56 1.94 19.56
C PRO A 8 8.24 2.99 18.50
N LEU A 9 9.02 4.07 18.43
CA LEU A 9 8.80 5.13 17.44
C LEU A 9 8.98 4.62 16.01
N LEU A 10 10.02 3.81 15.77
CA LEU A 10 10.27 3.19 14.47
C LEU A 10 9.14 2.24 14.07
N ILE A 11 8.67 1.41 15.01
CA ILE A 11 7.55 0.48 14.79
C ILE A 11 6.27 1.24 14.43
N ILE A 12 5.93 2.29 15.18
CA ILE A 12 4.73 3.10 14.93
C ILE A 12 4.83 3.82 13.58
N SER A 13 5.98 4.44 13.30
CA SER A 13 6.19 5.19 12.06
C SER A 13 6.08 4.27 10.84
N PHE A 14 6.70 3.10 10.89
CA PHE A 14 6.60 2.11 9.82
C PHE A 14 5.17 1.58 9.65
N SER A 15 4.48 1.28 10.75
CA SER A 15 3.08 0.83 10.71
C SER A 15 2.18 1.87 10.06
N LYS A 16 2.36 3.16 10.40
CA LYS A 16 1.61 4.27 9.79
C LYS A 16 1.95 4.48 8.33
N PHE A 17 3.22 4.32 7.95
CA PHE A 17 3.62 4.34 6.55
C PHE A 17 2.88 3.27 5.73
N LEU A 18 2.83 2.01 6.20
CA LEU A 18 2.12 0.93 5.52
C LEU A 18 0.60 1.21 5.42
N GLU A 19 0.01 1.75 6.49
CA GLU A 19 -1.40 2.14 6.51
C GLU A 19 -1.72 3.20 5.44
N TYR A 20 -0.95 4.28 5.39
CA TYR A 20 -1.13 5.33 4.38
C TYR A 20 -0.85 4.83 2.96
N TYR A 21 0.14 3.96 2.79
CA TYR A 21 0.41 3.34 1.50
C TYR A 21 -0.77 2.48 1.03
N SER A 22 -1.41 1.73 1.93
CA SER A 22 -2.64 0.98 1.64
C SER A 22 -3.78 1.89 1.16
N TYR A 23 -3.99 3.04 1.84
CA TYR A 23 -4.97 4.03 1.38
C TYR A 23 -4.64 4.59 -0.01
N ILE A 24 -3.37 4.84 -0.31
CA ILE A 24 -2.94 5.27 -1.65
C ILE A 24 -3.26 4.20 -2.70
N LEU A 25 -3.06 2.91 -2.40
CA LEU A 25 -3.44 1.82 -3.30
C LEU A 25 -4.95 1.72 -3.51
N ILE A 26 -5.75 1.97 -2.47
CA ILE A 26 -7.22 2.04 -2.58
C ILE A 26 -7.62 3.22 -3.47
N VAL A 27 -7.02 4.40 -3.29
CA VAL A 27 -7.24 5.54 -4.17
C VAL A 27 -6.85 5.18 -5.60
N ARG A 28 -5.70 4.55 -5.82
CA ARG A 28 -5.23 4.08 -7.14
C ARG A 28 -6.24 3.14 -7.79
N LEU A 29 -6.78 2.19 -7.03
CA LEU A 29 -7.83 1.27 -7.47
C LEU A 29 -9.08 2.05 -7.93
N LEU A 30 -9.59 2.95 -7.10
CA LEU A 30 -10.78 3.75 -7.44
C LEU A 30 -10.56 4.63 -8.68
N LEU A 31 -9.39 5.27 -8.79
CA LEU A 31 -9.08 6.14 -9.93
C LEU A 31 -9.04 5.36 -11.25
N THR A 32 -8.51 4.14 -11.25
CA THR A 32 -8.42 3.30 -12.46
C THR A 32 -9.76 2.71 -12.88
N TRP A 33 -10.66 2.46 -11.93
CA TRP A 33 -11.99 1.90 -12.20
C TRP A 33 -13.01 2.94 -12.69
N PHE A 34 -12.77 4.23 -12.43
CA PHE A 34 -13.66 5.33 -12.83
C PHE A 34 -12.93 6.44 -13.64
N PRO A 35 -12.32 6.14 -14.80
CA PRO A 35 -11.36 7.04 -15.46
C PRO A 35 -11.95 8.26 -16.20
N ASN A 36 -13.25 8.57 -16.03
CA ASN A 36 -14.00 9.49 -16.89
C ASN A 36 -13.79 10.99 -16.58
N ILE A 37 -12.77 11.36 -15.79
CA ILE A 37 -12.54 12.76 -15.43
C ILE A 37 -11.06 13.15 -15.58
N ASP A 38 -10.78 14.23 -16.30
CA ASP A 38 -9.41 14.65 -16.67
C ASP A 38 -8.48 14.89 -15.47
N TRP A 39 -9.00 15.42 -14.36
CA TRP A 39 -8.18 15.63 -13.15
C TRP A 39 -7.73 14.32 -12.51
N MET A 40 -8.47 13.22 -12.71
CA MET A 40 -8.09 11.91 -12.19
C MET A 40 -6.84 11.38 -12.87
N GLN A 41 -6.64 11.69 -14.15
CA GLN A 41 -5.43 11.32 -14.89
C GLN A 41 -4.18 11.99 -14.33
N GLN A 42 -4.30 13.24 -13.84
CA GLN A 42 -3.18 13.94 -13.19
C GLN A 42 -2.79 13.28 -11.86
N ILE A 43 -3.78 12.89 -11.05
CA ILE A 43 -3.53 12.19 -9.79
C ILE A 43 -2.95 10.80 -10.06
N ILE A 44 -3.47 10.08 -11.05
CA ILE A 44 -2.89 8.83 -11.53
C ILE A 44 -1.42 9.02 -11.89
N GLY A 45 -1.08 10.04 -12.68
CA GLY A 45 0.31 10.33 -13.05
C GLY A 45 1.21 10.61 -11.85
N PHE A 46 0.70 11.28 -10.83
CA PHE A 46 1.43 11.53 -9.58
C PHE A 46 1.62 10.26 -8.73
N LEU A 47 0.61 9.39 -8.65
CA LEU A 47 0.67 8.17 -7.86
C LEU A 47 1.40 7.02 -8.56
N SER A 48 1.49 7.02 -9.88
CA SER A 48 2.09 5.93 -10.66
C SER A 48 3.53 5.63 -10.24
N PRO A 49 4.46 6.60 -10.12
CA PRO A 49 5.83 6.32 -9.69
C PRO A 49 5.95 5.66 -8.31
N ILE A 50 4.97 5.89 -7.43
CA ILE A 50 4.97 5.41 -6.04
C ILE A 50 4.28 4.02 -5.94
N THR A 51 3.24 3.81 -6.74
CA THR A 51 2.40 2.60 -6.68
C THR A 51 2.80 1.54 -7.69
N ASP A 52 3.23 1.94 -8.89
CA ASP A 52 3.51 1.01 -9.99
C ASP A 52 4.64 0.00 -9.68
N PRO A 53 5.77 0.36 -9.03
CA PRO A 53 6.78 -0.64 -8.69
C PRO A 53 6.24 -1.80 -7.85
N TYR A 54 5.32 -1.51 -6.93
CA TYR A 54 4.65 -2.52 -6.10
C TYR A 54 3.56 -3.26 -6.88
N LEU A 55 2.70 -2.53 -7.60
CA LEU A 55 1.62 -3.13 -8.40
C LEU A 55 2.15 -4.02 -9.52
N ASN A 56 3.30 -3.70 -10.11
CA ASN A 56 3.96 -4.51 -11.14
C ASN A 56 4.30 -5.92 -10.67
N LEU A 57 4.49 -6.13 -9.35
CA LEU A 57 4.69 -7.47 -8.78
C LEU A 57 3.43 -8.35 -8.94
N PHE A 58 2.26 -7.74 -9.09
CA PHE A 58 0.95 -8.40 -9.18
C PHE A 58 0.35 -8.37 -10.60
N ARG A 59 0.99 -7.68 -11.55
CA ARG A 59 0.55 -7.57 -12.96
C ARG A 59 0.67 -8.85 -13.78
N PHE A 60 1.00 -9.98 -13.16
CA PHE A 60 0.88 -11.30 -13.78
C PHE A 60 -0.58 -11.73 -13.93
N ILE A 61 -1.51 -11.10 -13.22
CA ILE A 61 -2.95 -11.32 -13.36
C ILE A 61 -3.45 -10.54 -14.57
N PRO A 62 -4.06 -11.20 -15.58
CA PRO A 62 -4.60 -10.50 -16.72
C PRO A 62 -5.76 -9.58 -16.29
N PRO A 63 -5.86 -8.36 -16.85
CA PRO A 63 -6.97 -7.45 -16.56
C PRO A 63 -8.29 -8.04 -17.04
N VAL A 64 -9.38 -7.76 -16.30
CA VAL A 64 -10.73 -8.16 -16.68
C VAL A 64 -11.40 -6.96 -17.35
N GLY A 65 -11.39 -6.96 -18.69
CA GLY A 65 -11.81 -5.79 -19.47
C GLY A 65 -10.86 -4.60 -19.24
N MET A 66 -11.40 -3.47 -18.79
CA MET A 66 -10.62 -2.28 -18.42
C MET A 66 -10.21 -2.25 -16.94
N LEU A 67 -10.62 -3.23 -16.13
CA LEU A 67 -10.37 -3.25 -14.71
C LEU A 67 -9.04 -3.95 -14.39
N ASP A 68 -8.12 -3.20 -13.80
CA ASP A 68 -6.90 -3.76 -13.20
C ASP A 68 -7.25 -4.38 -11.84
N LEU A 69 -6.98 -5.68 -11.70
CA LEU A 69 -7.17 -6.45 -10.46
C LEU A 69 -5.91 -6.49 -9.59
N SER A 70 -4.76 -6.08 -10.14
CA SER A 70 -3.48 -6.05 -9.43
C SER A 70 -3.57 -5.28 -8.11
N PRO A 71 -4.24 -4.11 -8.02
CA PRO A 71 -4.33 -3.38 -6.76
C PRO A 71 -5.10 -4.12 -5.67
N ILE A 72 -6.10 -4.94 -6.01
CA ILE A 72 -6.85 -5.71 -5.02
C ILE A 72 -5.92 -6.72 -4.34
N LEU A 73 -5.18 -7.50 -5.13
CA LEU A 73 -4.27 -8.49 -4.59
C LEU A 73 -3.12 -7.83 -3.83
N ALA A 74 -2.60 -6.71 -4.34
CA ALA A 74 -1.58 -5.91 -3.69
C ALA A 74 -2.03 -5.41 -2.31
N ILE A 75 -3.27 -4.91 -2.20
CA ILE A 75 -3.84 -4.47 -0.91
C ILE A 75 -3.95 -5.65 0.06
N PHE A 76 -4.44 -6.81 -0.38
CA PHE A 76 -4.51 -7.98 0.50
C PHE A 76 -3.12 -8.42 0.97
N ALA A 77 -2.15 -8.52 0.06
CA ALA A 77 -0.77 -8.86 0.41
C ALA A 77 -0.18 -7.89 1.43
N LEU A 78 -0.42 -6.58 1.25
CA LEU A 78 0.01 -5.56 2.19
C LEU A 78 -0.68 -5.69 3.56
N GLN A 79 -1.98 -5.97 3.59
CA GLN A 79 -2.72 -6.20 4.84
C GLN A 79 -2.19 -7.43 5.59
N PHE A 80 -1.88 -8.53 4.88
CA PHE A 80 -1.24 -9.69 5.50
C PHE A 80 0.15 -9.35 6.05
N ALA A 81 0.96 -8.58 5.30
CA ALA A 81 2.26 -8.13 5.78
C ALA A 81 2.16 -7.24 7.02
N MET A 82 1.17 -6.35 7.09
CA MET A 82 0.88 -5.51 8.25
C MET A 82 0.47 -6.34 9.47
N GLN A 83 -0.39 -7.35 9.28
CA GLN A 83 -0.79 -8.25 10.36
C GLN A 83 0.38 -9.10 10.87
N ALA A 84 1.20 -9.64 9.97
CA ALA A 84 2.41 -10.37 10.34
C ALA A 84 3.40 -9.49 11.09
N PHE A 85 3.61 -8.25 10.64
CA PHE A 85 4.45 -7.27 11.34
C PHE A 85 3.89 -6.96 12.73
N ALA A 86 2.59 -6.68 12.84
CA ALA A 86 1.91 -6.42 14.11
C ALA A 86 2.07 -7.59 15.10
N ALA A 87 1.96 -8.84 14.64
CA ALA A 87 2.15 -10.02 15.46
C ALA A 87 3.58 -10.15 16.02
N LEU A 88 4.59 -9.63 15.31
CA LEU A 88 5.98 -9.62 15.75
C LEU A 88 6.33 -8.44 16.67
N THR A 89 5.51 -7.38 16.70
CA THR A 89 5.80 -6.19 17.52
C THR A 89 6.05 -6.46 19.01
N PRO A 90 5.34 -7.38 19.71
CA PRO A 90 5.63 -7.64 21.12
C PRO A 90 7.01 -8.31 21.32
N VAL A 91 7.45 -9.12 20.35
CA VAL A 91 8.76 -9.78 20.36
C VAL A 91 9.88 -8.76 20.13
N LEU A 92 9.62 -7.72 19.35
CA LEU A 92 10.57 -6.63 19.08
C LEU A 92 10.69 -5.62 20.23
N LEU A 93 9.72 -5.61 21.15
CA LEU A 93 9.64 -4.69 22.28
C LEU A 93 9.98 -5.34 23.64
N GLY A 94 9.98 -6.67 23.71
CA GLY A 94 10.42 -7.45 24.87
C GLY A 94 11.94 -7.65 24.90
#